data_AF-W9V9M0-F1
#
_entry.id   AF-W9V9M0-F1
#
_cell.length_a   1.000
_cell.length_b   1.000
_cell.length_c   1.000
_cell.angle_alpha   90.00
_cell.angle_beta   90.00
_cell.angle_gamma   90.00
#
_symmetry.space_group_name_H-M   'P 1'
#
loop_
_entity.id
_entity.type
_entity.pdbx_description
1 polymer ?
#
loop_
_entity_poly.entity_id
_entity_poly.type
_entity_poly.pdbx_seq_one_letter_code
_entity_poly.pdbx_strand_id
1 'polypeptide(L)'
;MAYHPIQSNAVITWDLRCDPTPLLDLDVDELHRLLYSPRETSEERVIGLKLVHLNKCPIVAPAGMLNAEEAQRYGIEGAVCRRHLSILRQAPQIQPKLKALYEINTFVPEKDPDHMLYSGGFFSPHDRHLMDKIRQFSADELIGLQLPFQDPRLEEMLLRYKARNYPYTLDSNEQQRWEEHRSQRLLGPENEGCLTLTQAFDEMNRIATETELSAREMSILEDLASYIESVYPMEF
;
A
#
# COMPACT_ATOMS: atom_id res chain seq x y z
N MET A 1 12.15 -22.14 -7.52
CA MET A 1 11.96 -20.70 -7.27
C MET A 1 11.94 -19.94 -8.58
N ALA A 2 11.40 -18.74 -8.61
CA ALA A 2 11.17 -17.98 -9.84
C ALA A 2 11.19 -16.47 -9.58
N TYR A 3 11.38 -15.67 -10.64
CA TYR A 3 11.06 -14.25 -10.61
C TYR A 3 9.55 -14.05 -10.54
N HIS A 4 9.11 -12.99 -9.87
CA HIS A 4 7.70 -12.64 -9.82
C HIS A 4 7.20 -12.28 -11.25
N PRO A 5 6.02 -12.78 -11.68
CA PRO A 5 5.52 -12.57 -13.04
C PRO A 5 5.19 -11.10 -13.35
N ILE A 6 4.60 -10.38 -12.39
CA ILE A 6 4.20 -8.97 -12.54
C ILE A 6 5.28 -7.99 -12.03
N GLN A 7 5.85 -8.22 -10.84
CA GLN A 7 6.82 -7.33 -10.20
C GLN A 7 8.26 -7.69 -10.57
N SER A 8 8.85 -7.00 -11.57
CA SER A 8 10.21 -7.27 -12.05
C SER A 8 11.31 -7.21 -10.99
N ASN A 9 11.12 -6.40 -9.95
CA ASN A 9 12.05 -6.26 -8.82
C ASN A 9 11.81 -7.26 -7.68
N ALA A 10 10.96 -8.28 -7.86
CA ALA A 10 10.66 -9.27 -6.81
C ALA A 10 11.08 -10.69 -7.23
N VAL A 11 11.70 -11.40 -6.29
CA VAL A 11 12.04 -12.82 -6.43
C VAL A 11 11.22 -13.64 -5.45
N ILE A 12 10.61 -14.72 -5.93
CA ILE A 12 9.84 -15.65 -5.11
C ILE A 12 10.81 -16.62 -4.45
N THR A 13 10.79 -16.64 -3.11
CA THR A 13 11.67 -17.45 -2.27
C THR A 13 10.87 -18.35 -1.34
N TRP A 14 11.53 -19.38 -0.82
CA TRP A 14 10.97 -20.31 0.16
C TRP A 14 11.85 -20.33 1.41
N ASP A 15 11.21 -20.21 2.58
CA ASP A 15 11.86 -20.43 3.87
C ASP A 15 12.13 -21.93 4.07
N LEU A 16 13.40 -22.33 3.93
CA LEU A 16 13.81 -23.73 4.04
C LEU A 16 13.57 -24.36 5.42
N ARG A 17 13.18 -23.59 6.43
CA ARG A 17 12.75 -24.12 7.73
C ARG A 17 11.33 -24.69 7.67
N CYS A 18 10.52 -24.23 6.72
CA CYS A 18 9.15 -24.72 6.51
C CYS A 18 9.14 -25.94 5.59
N ASP A 19 8.29 -26.92 5.92
CA ASP A 19 8.06 -28.12 5.11
C ASP A 19 7.47 -27.74 3.74
N PRO A 20 8.12 -28.08 2.61
CA PRO A 20 7.65 -27.75 1.27
C PRO A 20 6.52 -28.65 0.77
N THR A 21 6.11 -29.69 1.51
CA THR A 21 5.04 -30.62 1.12
C THR A 21 3.74 -29.92 0.70
N PRO A 22 3.22 -28.90 1.41
CA PRO A 22 2.02 -28.16 0.98
C PRO A 22 2.19 -27.48 -0.39
N LEU A 23 3.40 -27.01 -0.73
CA LEU A 23 3.67 -26.41 -2.03
C LEU A 23 3.60 -27.44 -3.17
N LEU A 24 3.81 -28.72 -2.87
CA LEU A 24 3.67 -29.80 -3.84
C LEU A 24 2.22 -30.23 -3.98
N ASP A 25 1.55 -30.48 -2.85
CA ASP A 25 0.27 -31.18 -2.80
C ASP A 25 -0.95 -30.29 -3.07
N LEU A 26 -0.98 -29.07 -2.53
CA LEU A 26 -2.14 -28.17 -2.59
C LEU A 26 -2.29 -27.53 -3.97
N ASP A 27 -3.48 -27.19 -4.43
CA ASP A 27 -3.61 -26.44 -5.69
C ASP A 27 -3.25 -24.94 -5.55
N VAL A 28 -3.33 -24.19 -6.64
CA VAL A 28 -2.97 -22.76 -6.64
C VAL A 28 -3.95 -21.94 -5.80
N ASP A 29 -5.24 -22.28 -5.82
CA ASP A 29 -6.29 -21.53 -5.14
C ASP A 29 -6.22 -21.75 -3.62
N GLU A 30 -5.96 -22.98 -3.18
CA GLU A 30 -5.69 -23.33 -1.80
C GLU A 30 -4.43 -22.63 -1.26
N LEU A 31 -3.35 -22.61 -2.06
CA LEU A 31 -2.13 -21.88 -1.71
C LEU A 31 -2.38 -20.37 -1.61
N HIS A 32 -3.17 -19.80 -2.52
CA HIS A 32 -3.55 -18.40 -2.49
C HIS A 32 -4.33 -18.07 -1.22
N ARG A 33 -5.35 -18.88 -0.90
CA ARG A 33 -6.13 -18.75 0.34
C ARG A 33 -5.22 -18.80 1.58
N LEU A 34 -4.31 -19.77 1.67
CA LEU A 34 -3.41 -19.89 2.82
C LEU A 34 -2.40 -18.74 2.92
N LEU A 35 -1.92 -18.20 1.80
CA LEU A 35 -0.95 -17.11 1.77
C LEU A 35 -1.54 -15.79 2.32
N TYR A 36 -2.83 -15.55 2.06
CA TYR A 36 -3.51 -14.30 2.42
C TYR A 36 -4.50 -14.44 3.60
N SER A 37 -4.58 -15.62 4.23
CA SER A 37 -5.37 -15.81 5.45
C SER A 37 -4.63 -15.24 6.67
N PRO A 38 -5.30 -14.51 7.58
CA PRO A 38 -4.66 -14.02 8.80
C PRO A 38 -4.12 -15.16 9.65
N ARG A 39 -2.91 -14.98 10.21
CA ARG A 39 -2.23 -16.00 11.02
C ARG A 39 -3.01 -16.41 12.28
N GLU A 40 -3.82 -15.51 12.82
CA GLU A 40 -4.59 -15.73 14.04
C GLU A 40 -5.80 -16.65 13.83
N THR A 41 -6.30 -16.75 12.59
CA THR A 41 -7.49 -17.52 12.25
C THR A 41 -7.17 -18.90 11.68
N SER A 42 -5.89 -19.20 11.46
CA SER A 42 -5.46 -20.41 10.78
C SER A 42 -4.66 -21.30 11.73
N GLU A 43 -5.30 -22.36 12.24
CA GLU A 43 -4.59 -23.55 12.77
C GLU A 43 -3.85 -24.31 11.65
N GLU A 44 -4.00 -23.87 10.39
CA GLU A 44 -3.44 -24.49 9.20
C GLU A 44 -2.00 -24.01 8.92
N ARG A 45 -1.30 -24.85 8.16
CA ARG A 45 0.16 -24.82 7.94
C ARG A 45 0.64 -23.46 7.42
N VAL A 46 1.60 -22.87 8.13
CA VAL A 46 2.32 -21.67 7.67
C VAL A 46 3.02 -21.97 6.33
N ILE A 47 2.60 -21.30 5.27
CA ILE A 47 3.25 -21.38 3.95
C ILE A 47 4.57 -20.61 3.98
N GLY A 48 5.67 -21.28 3.61
CA GLY A 48 7.02 -20.72 3.62
C GLY A 48 7.34 -19.75 2.48
N LEU A 49 6.36 -19.31 1.69
CA LEU A 49 6.58 -18.39 0.56
C LEU A 49 6.85 -16.97 1.04
N LYS A 50 7.88 -16.35 0.45
CA LYS A 50 8.19 -14.94 0.66
C LYS A 50 8.69 -14.28 -0.63
N LEU A 51 8.37 -13.00 -0.78
CA LEU A 51 8.94 -12.15 -1.82
C LEU A 51 10.17 -11.42 -1.27
N VAL A 52 11.27 -11.50 -2.02
CA VAL A 52 12.46 -10.66 -1.79
C VAL A 52 12.44 -9.54 -2.84
N HIS A 53 12.26 -8.30 -2.38
CA HIS A 53 12.24 -7.12 -3.24
C HIS A 53 13.65 -6.55 -3.39
N LEU A 54 14.22 -6.65 -4.59
CA LEU A 54 15.58 -6.24 -4.93
C LEU A 54 15.81 -4.74 -4.76
N ASN A 55 14.76 -3.94 -4.98
CA ASN A 55 14.78 -2.48 -4.84
C ASN A 55 14.49 -1.98 -3.41
N LYS A 56 14.39 -2.87 -2.42
CA LYS A 56 14.16 -2.53 -1.00
C LYS A 56 15.34 -2.93 -0.11
N CYS A 57 16.56 -2.91 -0.67
CA CYS A 57 17.83 -3.21 0.01
C CYS A 57 17.78 -4.49 0.87
N PRO A 58 17.42 -5.66 0.30
CA PRO A 58 17.32 -6.89 1.07
C PRO A 58 18.71 -7.35 1.53
N ILE A 59 18.82 -7.77 2.79
CA ILE A 59 20.06 -8.35 3.30
C ILE A 59 20.12 -9.82 2.85
N VAL A 60 21.08 -10.12 1.98
CA VAL A 60 21.32 -11.47 1.47
C VAL A 60 22.79 -11.82 1.68
N ALA A 61 23.04 -12.96 2.30
CA ALA A 61 24.37 -13.50 2.53
C ALA A 61 24.46 -14.94 1.99
N PRO A 62 25.64 -15.39 1.54
CA PRO A 62 25.86 -16.79 1.19
C PRO A 62 25.56 -17.69 2.39
N ALA A 63 24.98 -18.86 2.14
CA ALA A 63 24.62 -19.81 3.21
C ALA A 63 25.82 -20.23 4.08
N GLY A 64 27.03 -20.25 3.52
CA GLY A 64 28.26 -20.57 4.24
C GLY A 64 28.70 -19.52 5.27
N MET A 65 28.08 -18.33 5.28
CA MET A 65 28.34 -17.31 6.29
C MET A 65 27.70 -17.64 7.65
N LEU A 66 26.65 -18.47 7.64
CA LEU A 66 26.00 -18.95 8.87
C LEU A 66 26.79 -20.14 9.42
N ASN A 67 27.51 -19.94 10.52
CA ASN A 67 28.27 -21.01 11.17
C ASN A 67 27.35 -21.89 12.05
N ALA A 68 27.88 -23.01 12.55
CA ALA A 68 27.10 -23.97 13.35
C ALA A 68 26.61 -23.38 14.68
N GLU A 69 27.41 -22.51 15.32
CA GLU A 69 27.08 -21.86 16.58
C GLU A 69 25.93 -20.86 16.40
N GLU A 70 26.00 -20.02 15.37
CA GLU A 70 24.94 -19.09 14.99
C GLU A 70 23.67 -19.84 14.58
N ALA A 71 23.79 -20.90 13.78
CA ALA A 71 22.66 -21.73 13.41
C ALA A 71 21.95 -22.30 14.65
N GLN A 72 22.71 -22.82 15.62
CA GLN A 72 22.15 -23.30 16.89
C GLN A 72 21.50 -22.16 17.70
N ARG A 73 22.17 -21.01 17.80
CA ARG A 73 21.65 -19.82 18.48
C ARG A 73 20.32 -19.33 17.91
N TYR A 74 20.15 -19.40 16.59
CA TYR A 74 18.93 -18.98 15.90
C TYR A 74 17.90 -20.10 15.70
N GLY A 75 18.16 -21.31 16.23
CA GLY A 75 17.27 -22.47 16.07
C GLY A 75 17.11 -22.93 14.61
N ILE A 76 18.17 -22.80 13.81
CA ILE A 76 18.18 -23.18 12.39
C ILE A 76 18.80 -24.57 12.24
N GLU A 77 17.96 -25.57 11.93
CA GLU A 77 18.41 -26.93 11.69
C GLU A 77 18.89 -27.13 10.25
N GLY A 78 20.20 -27.01 10.02
CA GLY A 78 20.78 -27.11 8.67
C GLY A 78 20.47 -28.44 7.94
N ALA A 79 20.32 -29.55 8.67
CA ALA A 79 19.92 -30.83 8.09
C ALA A 79 18.49 -30.80 7.52
N VAL A 80 17.56 -30.18 8.24
CA VAL A 80 16.17 -29.96 7.80
C VAL A 80 16.15 -29.08 6.56
N CYS A 81 16.86 -27.96 6.57
CA CYS A 81 16.93 -27.06 5.42
C CYS A 81 17.48 -27.74 4.17
N ARG A 82 18.53 -28.58 4.30
CA ARG A 82 19.09 -29.35 3.17
C ARG A 82 18.11 -30.38 2.63
N ARG A 83 17.35 -31.06 3.51
CA ARG A 83 16.30 -32.00 3.11
C ARG A 83 15.22 -31.29 2.30
N HIS A 84 14.69 -30.17 2.81
CA HIS A 84 13.67 -29.38 2.10
C HIS A 84 14.19 -28.81 0.78
N LEU A 85 15.44 -28.35 0.75
CA LEU A 85 16.08 -27.91 -0.50
C LEU A 85 16.17 -29.03 -1.54
N SER A 86 16.47 -30.27 -1.12
CA SER A 86 16.51 -31.42 -2.02
C SER A 86 15.14 -31.71 -2.63
N ILE A 87 14.08 -31.67 -1.82
CA ILE A 87 12.69 -31.86 -2.27
C ILE A 87 12.35 -30.80 -3.33
N LEU A 88 12.61 -29.52 -3.04
CA LEU A 88 12.30 -28.41 -3.94
C LEU A 88 13.09 -28.49 -5.26
N ARG A 89 14.33 -28.99 -5.25
CA ARG A 89 15.15 -29.17 -6.45
C ARG A 89 14.63 -30.27 -7.37
N GLN A 90 13.98 -31.29 -6.81
CA GLN A 90 13.42 -32.42 -7.55
C GLN A 90 12.02 -32.12 -8.11
N ALA A 91 11.46 -30.94 -7.83
CA ALA A 91 10.10 -30.57 -8.20
C ALA A 91 10.06 -29.37 -9.18
N PRO A 92 10.45 -29.55 -10.46
CA PRO A 92 10.43 -28.48 -11.46
C PRO A 92 9.03 -27.89 -11.71
N GLN A 93 7.98 -28.67 -11.48
CA GLN A 93 6.58 -28.26 -11.59
C GLN A 93 6.17 -27.12 -10.64
N ILE A 94 6.98 -26.84 -9.61
CA ILE A 94 6.72 -25.72 -8.69
C ILE A 94 6.82 -24.37 -9.41
N GLN A 95 7.72 -24.21 -10.38
CA GLN A 95 7.92 -22.90 -11.02
C GLN A 95 6.66 -22.34 -11.71
N PRO A 96 5.98 -23.09 -12.61
CA PRO A 96 4.75 -22.60 -13.23
C PRO A 96 3.64 -22.37 -12.19
N LYS A 97 3.55 -23.21 -11.16
CA LYS A 97 2.59 -23.07 -10.05
C LYS A 97 2.77 -21.75 -9.29
N LEU A 98 4.01 -21.39 -8.99
CA LEU A 98 4.33 -20.11 -8.36
C LEU A 98 4.00 -18.91 -9.25
N LYS A 99 4.21 -19.01 -10.57
CA LYS A 99 3.82 -17.94 -11.48
C LYS A 99 2.31 -17.75 -11.48
N ALA A 100 1.54 -18.84 -11.64
CA ALA A 100 0.08 -18.80 -11.59
C ALA A 100 -0.42 -18.20 -10.26
N LEU A 101 0.16 -18.61 -9.13
CA LEU A 101 -0.18 -18.09 -7.81
C LEU A 101 -0.03 -16.56 -7.70
N TYR A 102 1.06 -16.01 -8.23
CA TYR A 102 1.33 -14.56 -8.18
C TYR A 102 0.77 -13.77 -9.37
N GLU A 103 0.10 -14.43 -10.31
CA GLU A 103 -0.69 -13.81 -11.38
C GLU A 103 -2.14 -13.55 -10.96
N ILE A 104 -2.62 -14.22 -9.90
CA ILE A 104 -3.94 -13.96 -9.33
C ILE A 104 -4.00 -12.51 -8.85
N ASN A 105 -4.88 -11.72 -9.45
CA ASN A 105 -5.17 -10.36 -9.05
C ASN A 105 -6.60 -10.27 -8.51
N THR A 106 -6.74 -10.17 -7.19
CA THR A 106 -8.02 -10.03 -6.50
C THR A 106 -8.32 -8.59 -6.07
N PHE A 107 -7.46 -7.63 -6.40
CA PHE A 107 -7.65 -6.25 -5.94
C PHE A 107 -8.70 -5.53 -6.78
N VAL A 108 -9.63 -4.87 -6.09
CA VAL A 108 -10.55 -3.92 -6.73
C VAL A 108 -9.72 -2.74 -7.24
N PRO A 109 -9.92 -2.30 -8.50
CA PRO A 109 -9.19 -1.15 -9.03
C PRO A 109 -9.43 0.09 -8.18
N GLU A 110 -8.33 0.68 -7.68
CA GLU A 110 -8.35 1.98 -7.01
C GLU A 110 -8.73 3.08 -7.99
N LYS A 111 -9.61 3.98 -7.56
CA LYS A 111 -10.12 5.10 -8.37
C LYS A 111 -9.59 6.45 -7.89
N ASP A 112 -9.15 6.57 -6.64
CA ASP A 112 -8.62 7.83 -6.13
C ASP A 112 -7.16 8.02 -6.55
N PRO A 113 -6.83 9.10 -7.29
CA PRO A 113 -5.46 9.38 -7.72
C PRO A 113 -4.42 9.46 -6.59
N ASP A 114 -4.81 9.86 -5.37
CA ASP A 114 -3.92 9.90 -4.20
C ASP A 114 -3.50 8.48 -3.77
N HIS A 115 -4.29 7.45 -4.07
CA HIS A 115 -4.00 6.04 -3.79
C HIS A 115 -3.49 5.26 -5.01
N MET A 116 -3.52 5.87 -6.21
CA MET A 116 -3.05 5.26 -7.46
C MET A 116 -1.55 5.40 -7.73
N LEU A 117 -0.70 5.62 -6.71
CA LEU A 117 0.75 5.76 -6.92
C LEU A 117 1.36 4.52 -7.60
N TYR A 118 0.87 3.33 -7.26
CA TYR A 118 1.30 2.06 -7.84
C TYR A 118 0.27 1.43 -8.80
N SER A 119 -0.89 2.08 -8.97
CA SER A 119 -1.99 1.64 -9.84
C SER A 119 -1.98 2.45 -11.14
N GLY A 120 -2.19 1.81 -12.29
CA GLY A 120 -2.17 2.50 -13.59
C GLY A 120 -0.79 2.70 -14.21
N GLY A 121 0.28 2.21 -13.57
CA GLY A 121 1.63 2.21 -14.13
C GLY A 121 2.36 3.56 -14.08
N PHE A 122 3.52 3.61 -14.71
CA PHE A 122 4.34 4.81 -14.77
C PHE A 122 3.81 5.81 -15.80
N PHE A 123 3.86 7.10 -15.45
CA PHE A 123 3.51 8.18 -16.38
C PHE A 123 4.38 8.18 -17.63
N SER A 124 3.77 8.55 -18.76
CA SER A 124 4.44 8.67 -20.06
C SER A 124 5.53 9.77 -20.04
N PRO A 125 6.52 9.74 -20.94
CA PRO A 125 7.47 10.84 -21.08
C PRO A 125 6.81 12.19 -21.39
N HIS A 126 5.69 12.17 -22.14
CA HIS A 126 4.88 13.36 -22.44
C HIS A 126 4.28 13.95 -21.17
N ASP A 127 3.58 13.13 -20.38
CA ASP A 127 2.98 13.58 -19.12
C ASP A 127 4.04 14.02 -18.11
N ARG A 128 5.18 13.33 -18.04
CA ARG A 128 6.30 13.73 -17.18
C ARG A 128 6.79 15.14 -17.52
N HIS A 129 6.93 15.46 -18.81
CA HIS A 129 7.31 16.80 -19.27
C HIS A 129 6.27 17.86 -18.92
N LEU A 130 4.97 17.54 -19.02
CA LEU A 130 3.90 18.44 -18.57
C LEU A 130 3.97 18.67 -17.06
N MET A 131 4.16 17.61 -16.27
CA MET A 131 4.35 17.71 -14.82
C MET A 131 5.56 18.56 -14.45
N ASP A 132 6.67 18.45 -15.18
CA ASP A 132 7.88 19.27 -14.97
C ASP A 132 7.59 20.76 -15.23
N LYS A 133 6.83 21.08 -16.29
CA LYS A 133 6.41 22.45 -16.58
C LYS A 133 5.52 23.04 -15.49
N ILE A 134 4.52 22.28 -15.02
CA ILE A 134 3.61 22.73 -13.95
C ILE A 134 4.39 23.14 -12.70
N ARG A 135 5.44 22.38 -12.33
CA ARG A 135 6.30 22.70 -11.18
C ARG A 135 7.14 23.96 -11.36
N GLN A 136 7.30 24.45 -12.59
CA GLN A 136 8.03 25.68 -12.90
C GLN A 136 7.11 26.91 -12.98
N PHE A 137 5.79 26.70 -13.09
CA PHE A 137 4.82 27.78 -13.10
C PHE A 137 4.68 28.43 -11.72
N SER A 138 4.55 29.75 -11.73
CA SER A 138 4.00 30.50 -10.62
C SER A 138 2.52 30.12 -10.41
N ALA A 139 2.00 30.43 -9.22
CA ALA A 139 0.60 30.15 -8.90
C ALA A 139 -0.37 30.84 -9.86
N ASP A 140 -0.10 32.09 -10.26
CA ASP A 140 -0.94 32.85 -11.19
C ASP A 140 -0.97 32.21 -12.60
N GLU A 141 0.12 31.57 -13.02
CA GLU A 141 0.19 30.83 -14.29
C GLU A 141 -0.63 29.52 -14.27
N LEU A 142 -1.09 29.06 -13.10
CA LEU A 142 -2.00 27.91 -12.97
C LEU A 142 -3.47 28.27 -13.22
N ILE A 143 -3.81 29.57 -13.28
CA ILE A 143 -5.17 30.04 -13.51
C ILE A 143 -5.59 29.71 -14.95
N GLY A 144 -6.70 28.95 -15.09
CA GLY A 144 -7.22 28.53 -16.40
C GLY A 144 -6.29 27.60 -17.18
N LEU A 145 -5.26 27.04 -16.55
CA LEU A 145 -4.31 26.15 -17.20
C LEU A 145 -4.99 24.85 -17.63
N GLN A 146 -4.97 24.57 -18.93
CA GLN A 146 -5.42 23.30 -19.50
C GLN A 146 -4.26 22.64 -20.23
N LEU A 147 -4.00 21.37 -19.88
CA LEU A 147 -2.91 20.59 -20.45
C LEU A 147 -3.45 19.27 -21.02
N PRO A 148 -2.97 18.82 -22.18
CA PRO A 148 -3.41 17.59 -22.81
C PRO A 148 -2.72 16.38 -22.18
N PHE A 149 -3.15 16.01 -20.98
CA PHE A 149 -2.67 14.80 -20.30
C PHE A 149 -3.11 13.55 -21.06
N GLN A 150 -2.25 12.53 -21.10
CA GLN A 150 -2.60 11.20 -21.60
C GLN A 150 -3.09 10.30 -20.47
N ASP A 151 -2.52 10.47 -19.27
CA ASP A 151 -2.94 9.75 -18.07
C ASP A 151 -4.15 10.42 -17.40
N PRO A 152 -5.27 9.69 -17.23
CA PRO A 152 -6.51 10.26 -16.69
C PRO A 152 -6.39 10.71 -15.22
N ARG A 153 -5.37 10.26 -14.49
CA ARG A 153 -5.15 10.69 -13.10
C ARG A 153 -4.77 12.16 -12.99
N LEU A 154 -4.09 12.70 -14.01
CA LEU A 154 -3.38 13.97 -13.90
C LEU A 154 -4.30 15.19 -13.86
N GLU A 155 -5.47 15.14 -14.49
CA GLU A 155 -6.46 16.23 -14.42
C GLU A 155 -6.95 16.45 -12.99
N GLU A 156 -7.34 15.37 -12.32
CA GLU A 156 -7.81 15.40 -10.93
C GLU A 156 -6.65 15.72 -9.97
N MET A 157 -5.45 15.16 -10.20
CA MET A 157 -4.26 15.51 -9.41
C MET A 157 -3.90 17.00 -9.50
N LEU A 158 -4.02 17.62 -10.68
CA LEU A 158 -3.76 19.04 -10.87
C LEU A 158 -4.78 19.90 -10.14
N LEU A 159 -6.07 19.54 -10.22
CA LEU A 159 -7.12 20.22 -9.45
C LEU A 159 -6.82 20.18 -7.95
N ARG A 160 -6.55 19.00 -7.40
CA ARG A 160 -6.23 18.82 -5.97
C ARG A 160 -4.94 19.56 -5.58
N TYR A 161 -3.93 19.58 -6.44
CA TYR A 161 -2.70 20.34 -6.23
C TYR A 161 -2.98 21.85 -6.14
N LYS A 162 -3.73 22.41 -7.10
CA LYS A 162 -4.15 23.82 -7.05
C LYS A 162 -4.96 24.11 -5.80
N ALA A 163 -5.95 23.29 -5.48
CA ALA A 163 -6.86 23.52 -4.37
C ALA A 163 -6.17 23.48 -3.00
N ARG A 164 -5.22 22.55 -2.81
CA ARG A 164 -4.47 22.41 -1.54
C ARG A 164 -3.43 23.51 -1.32
N ASN A 165 -2.81 24.01 -2.39
CA ASN A 165 -1.64 24.91 -2.28
C ASN A 165 -1.94 26.36 -2.68
N TYR A 166 -2.84 26.56 -3.65
CA TYR A 166 -3.15 27.85 -4.27
C TYR A 166 -4.67 27.99 -4.51
N PRO A 167 -5.52 27.91 -3.48
CA PRO A 167 -6.98 27.88 -3.65
C PRO A 167 -7.56 29.11 -4.38
N TYR A 168 -6.87 30.26 -4.31
CA TYR A 168 -7.25 31.48 -5.04
C TYR A 168 -7.11 31.36 -6.57
N THR A 169 -6.44 30.32 -7.07
CA THR A 169 -6.26 30.05 -8.51
C THR A 169 -7.39 29.23 -9.12
N LEU A 170 -8.31 28.75 -8.28
CA LEU A 170 -9.46 27.95 -8.72
C LEU A 170 -10.54 28.85 -9.33
N ASP A 171 -11.03 28.49 -10.50
CA ASP A 171 -12.26 29.08 -11.04
C ASP A 171 -13.51 28.57 -10.30
N SER A 172 -14.70 29.11 -10.62
CA SER A 172 -15.94 28.75 -9.91
C SER A 172 -16.32 27.27 -10.04
N ASN A 173 -16.01 26.63 -11.17
CA ASN A 173 -16.29 25.21 -11.38
C ASN A 173 -15.30 24.36 -10.58
N GLU A 174 -14.01 24.71 -10.64
CA GLU A 174 -12.96 24.05 -9.85
C GLU A 174 -13.23 24.16 -8.34
N GLN A 175 -13.68 25.32 -7.85
CA GLN A 175 -14.09 25.51 -6.46
C GLN A 175 -15.24 24.59 -6.07
N GLN A 176 -16.28 24.50 -6.91
CA GLN A 176 -17.42 23.62 -6.65
C GLN A 176 -16.97 22.14 -6.60
N ARG A 177 -16.21 21.68 -7.60
CA ARG A 177 -15.66 20.32 -7.63
C ARG A 177 -14.79 20.02 -6.41
N TRP A 178 -13.99 20.99 -5.97
CA TRP A 178 -13.17 20.84 -4.78
C TRP A 178 -14.01 20.72 -3.50
N GLU A 179 -15.08 21.50 -3.36
CA GLU A 179 -15.95 21.35 -2.20
C GLU A 179 -16.72 20.03 -2.19
N GLU A 180 -17.20 19.59 -3.35
CA GLU A 180 -17.83 18.27 -3.49
C GLU A 180 -16.86 17.17 -3.05
N HIS A 181 -15.59 17.23 -3.48
CA HIS A 181 -14.54 16.31 -3.03
C HIS A 181 -14.29 16.39 -1.53
N ARG A 182 -14.15 17.61 -0.95
CA ARG A 182 -13.96 17.81 0.50
C ARG A 182 -15.13 17.22 1.29
N SER A 183 -16.36 17.46 0.84
CA SER A 183 -17.58 16.98 1.49
C SER A 183 -17.63 15.46 1.49
N GLN A 184 -17.36 14.84 0.35
CA GLN A 184 -17.30 13.38 0.25
C GLN A 184 -16.21 12.80 1.16
N ARG A 185 -15.00 13.39 1.15
CA ARG A 185 -13.86 12.88 1.93
C ARG A 185 -13.99 13.07 3.44
N LEU A 186 -14.68 14.13 3.88
CA LEU A 186 -14.81 14.48 5.30
C LEU A 186 -16.10 13.94 5.93
N LEU A 187 -17.18 13.84 5.16
CA LEU A 187 -18.52 13.48 5.66
C LEU A 187 -19.08 12.21 5.03
N GLY A 188 -18.57 11.79 3.88
CA GLY A 188 -19.11 10.66 3.11
C GLY A 188 -18.84 9.30 3.74
N PRO A 189 -19.62 8.27 3.36
CA PRO A 189 -19.44 6.91 3.87
C PRO A 189 -18.19 6.21 3.29
N GLU A 190 -17.68 6.69 2.16
CA GLU A 190 -16.52 6.13 1.45
C GLU A 190 -15.28 7.01 1.70
N ASN A 191 -14.51 6.67 2.74
CA ASN A 191 -13.33 7.45 3.16
C ASN A 191 -12.01 6.69 3.05
N GLU A 192 -11.98 5.59 2.28
CA GLU A 192 -10.74 4.90 1.91
C GLU A 192 -9.80 4.55 3.09
N GLY A 193 -10.40 4.25 4.25
CA GLY A 193 -9.69 3.92 5.49
C GLY A 193 -9.34 5.10 6.40
N CYS A 194 -9.71 6.33 6.04
CA CYS A 194 -9.66 7.50 6.91
C CYS A 194 -10.97 7.67 7.71
N LEU A 195 -10.88 8.38 8.84
CA LEU A 195 -12.05 8.73 9.66
C LEU A 195 -12.85 9.87 8.99
N THR A 196 -14.19 9.75 8.98
CA THR A 196 -15.06 10.92 8.78
C THR A 196 -14.94 11.89 9.96
N LEU A 197 -15.40 13.14 9.80
CA LEU A 197 -15.45 14.09 10.92
C LEU A 197 -16.29 13.56 12.09
N THR A 198 -17.43 12.91 11.80
CA THR A 198 -18.26 12.27 12.83
C THR A 198 -17.48 11.16 13.56
N GLN A 199 -16.83 10.27 12.82
CA GLN A 199 -16.03 9.19 13.41
C GLN A 199 -14.85 9.73 14.22
N ALA A 200 -14.22 10.82 13.76
CA ALA A 200 -13.14 11.48 14.49
C ALA A 200 -13.63 12.05 15.82
N PHE A 201 -14.79 12.73 15.84
CA PHE A 201 -15.40 13.22 17.08
C PHE A 201 -15.78 12.08 18.03
N ASP A 202 -16.37 10.99 17.53
CA ASP A 202 -16.72 9.83 18.35
C ASP A 202 -15.48 9.20 18.99
N GLU A 203 -14.39 9.07 18.22
CA GLU A 203 -13.13 8.53 18.72
C GLU A 203 -12.46 9.47 19.74
N MET A 204 -12.50 10.78 19.52
CA MET A 204 -12.01 11.77 20.49
C MET A 204 -12.79 11.72 21.80
N ASN A 205 -14.12 11.61 21.74
CA ASN A 205 -14.98 11.46 22.92
C ASN A 205 -14.69 10.15 23.67
N ARG A 206 -14.46 9.07 22.93
CA ARG A 206 -14.05 7.78 23.50
C ARG A 206 -12.73 7.91 24.25
N ILE A 207 -11.71 8.49 23.63
CA ILE A 207 -10.39 8.71 24.25
C ILE A 207 -10.51 9.56 25.52
N ALA A 208 -11.28 10.65 25.47
CA ALA A 208 -11.50 11.54 26.61
C ALA A 208 -12.23 10.85 27.79
N THR A 209 -13.05 9.84 27.52
CA THR A 209 -13.85 9.14 28.53
C THR A 209 -13.14 7.92 29.11
N GLU A 210 -12.43 7.16 28.27
CA GLU A 210 -11.87 5.84 28.63
C GLU A 210 -10.43 5.90 29.14
N THR A 211 -9.75 7.05 28.98
CA THR A 211 -8.33 7.21 29.31
C THR A 211 -8.13 8.33 30.32
N GLU A 212 -7.25 8.12 31.31
CA GLU A 212 -6.74 9.23 32.13
C GLU A 212 -5.75 10.06 31.30
N LEU A 213 -6.19 11.25 30.89
CA LEU A 213 -5.39 12.15 30.07
C LEU A 213 -4.63 13.16 30.93
N SER A 214 -3.38 13.42 30.56
CA SER A 214 -2.63 14.56 31.07
C SER A 214 -3.21 15.89 30.57
N ALA A 215 -2.88 16.99 31.26
CA ALA A 215 -3.29 18.33 30.83
C ALA A 215 -2.85 18.67 29.39
N ARG A 216 -1.71 18.14 28.94
CA ARG A 216 -1.23 18.31 27.57
C ARG A 216 -2.11 17.56 26.57
N GLU A 217 -2.48 16.32 26.87
CA GLU A 217 -3.30 15.50 25.98
C GLU A 217 -4.72 16.07 25.86
N MET A 218 -5.28 16.59 26.95
CA MET A 218 -6.56 17.29 26.93
C MET A 218 -6.50 18.54 26.03
N SER A 219 -5.45 19.36 26.15
CA SER A 219 -5.25 20.52 25.28
C SER A 219 -5.14 20.12 23.80
N ILE A 220 -4.50 18.98 23.49
CA ILE A 220 -4.42 18.48 22.11
C ILE A 220 -5.81 18.10 21.58
N LEU A 221 -6.66 17.47 22.40
CA LEU A 221 -8.02 17.14 21.99
C LEU A 221 -8.86 18.39 21.73
N GLU A 222 -8.72 19.42 22.56
CA GLU A 222 -9.40 20.71 22.36
C GLU A 222 -8.93 21.42 21.08
N ASP A 223 -7.62 21.42 20.81
CA ASP A 223 -7.04 21.96 19.58
C ASP A 223 -7.53 21.19 18.35
N LEU A 224 -7.62 19.85 18.43
CA LEU A 224 -8.15 19.01 17.35
C LEU A 224 -9.62 19.28 17.09
N ALA A 225 -10.44 19.47 18.13
CA ALA A 225 -11.85 19.80 17.98
C ALA A 225 -12.02 21.15 17.26
N SER A 226 -11.27 22.17 17.70
CA SER A 226 -11.24 23.49 17.08
C SER A 226 -10.80 23.43 15.62
N TYR A 227 -9.80 22.59 15.31
CA TYR A 227 -9.35 22.38 13.94
C TYR A 227 -10.43 21.72 13.08
N ILE A 228 -11.09 20.66 13.58
CA ILE A 228 -12.16 19.97 12.85
C ILE A 228 -13.31 20.93 12.50
N GLU A 229 -13.74 21.75 13.46
CA GLU A 229 -14.76 22.78 13.23
C GLU A 229 -14.32 23.78 12.14
N SER A 230 -13.05 24.18 12.15
CA SER A 230 -12.52 25.13 11.16
C SER A 230 -12.44 24.59 9.72
N VAL A 231 -12.38 23.26 9.55
CA VAL A 231 -12.25 22.61 8.23
C VAL A 231 -13.55 21.98 7.75
N TYR A 232 -14.66 22.18 8.47
CA TYR A 232 -15.97 21.67 8.09
C TYR A 232 -16.34 22.19 6.68
N PRO A 233 -16.83 21.33 5.78
CA PRO A 233 -17.25 21.76 4.44
C PRO A 233 -18.41 22.77 4.50
N MET A 234 -18.40 23.76 3.61
CA MET A 234 -19.52 24.71 3.50
C MET A 234 -20.73 24.01 2.88
N GLU A 235 -21.93 24.22 3.45
CA GLU A 235 -23.18 23.80 2.81
C GLU A 235 -23.42 24.66 1.56
N PHE A 236 -23.62 24.00 0.41
CA PHE A 236 -24.02 24.61 -0.85
C PHE A 236 -25.48 24.29 -1.17
#